data_AF-A0A921BES3-F1
#
_entry.id   AF-A0A921BES3-F1
#
_cell.length_a   1.000
_cell.length_b   1.000
_cell.length_c   1.000
_cell.angle_alpha   90.00
_cell.angle_beta   90.00
_cell.angle_gamma   90.00
#
_symmetry.space_group_name_H-M   'P 1'
#
loop_
_entity.id
_entity.type
_entity.pdbx_description
1 polymer ?
#
loop_
_entity_poly.entity_id
_entity_poly.type
_entity_poly.pdbx_seq_one_letter_code
_entity_poly.pdbx_strand_id
1 'polypeptide(L)'
;MLGPEAFQTIERAGRNGVTLLENLRFHKEEEGNDPVFSASLASLADCYVNDAFGSAHRAHASTTGIVSHLKDAAAGLLLARELKYLGSLLDNPARPFTAILGGSKVSGKLEVIKNLLPQVDTLLIGGAMS
;
A
#
# COMPACT_ATOMS: atom_id res chain seq x y z
N MET A 1 -19.18 11.04 2.88
CA MET A 1 -19.74 10.41 1.66
C MET A 1 -19.23 11.15 0.43
N LEU A 2 -19.07 10.45 -0.70
CA LEU A 2 -18.65 11.07 -1.96
C LEU A 2 -19.78 11.94 -2.55
N GLY A 3 -19.41 13.05 -3.18
CA GLY A 3 -20.35 13.94 -3.85
C GLY A 3 -20.90 13.35 -5.16
N PRO A 4 -22.04 13.84 -5.66
CA PRO A 4 -22.65 13.37 -6.90
C PRO A 4 -21.74 13.56 -8.13
N GLU A 5 -20.81 14.51 -8.08
CA GLU A 5 -19.87 14.80 -9.17
C GLU A 5 -18.97 13.60 -9.50
N ALA A 6 -18.61 12.78 -8.52
CA ALA A 6 -17.78 11.59 -8.73
C ALA A 6 -18.49 10.58 -9.65
N PHE A 7 -19.75 10.26 -9.35
CA PHE A 7 -20.58 9.36 -10.15
C PHE A 7 -20.78 9.90 -11.57
N GLN A 8 -21.16 11.17 -11.69
CA GLN A 8 -21.39 11.81 -13.00
C GLN A 8 -20.13 11.83 -13.86
N THR A 9 -18.95 12.02 -13.26
CA THR A 9 -17.68 12.03 -13.99
C THR A 9 -17.34 10.64 -14.53
N ILE A 10 -17.55 9.59 -13.73
CA ILE A 10 -17.35 8.20 -14.15
C ILE A 10 -18.31 7.81 -15.28
N GLU A 11 -19.60 8.15 -15.15
CA GLU A 11 -20.59 7.91 -16.19
C GLU A 11 -20.23 8.62 -17.51
N ARG A 12 -19.80 9.88 -17.44
CA ARG A 12 -19.39 10.66 -18.61
C ARG A 12 -18.14 10.13 -19.30
N ALA A 13 -17.19 9.59 -18.54
CA ALA A 13 -15.96 9.02 -19.09
C ALA A 13 -16.25 7.77 -19.94
N GLY A 14 -17.29 7.01 -19.58
CA GLY A 14 -17.76 5.86 -20.34
C GLY A 14 -16.71 4.75 -20.47
N ARG A 15 -16.91 3.86 -21.44
CA ARG A 15 -16.03 2.69 -21.62
C ARG A 15 -14.64 3.13 -22.08
N ASN A 16 -13.60 2.59 -21.42
CA ASN A 16 -12.19 2.97 -21.59
C ASN A 16 -11.86 4.40 -21.16
N GLY A 17 -12.77 5.09 -20.47
CA GLY A 17 -12.48 6.36 -19.83
C GLY A 17 -11.60 6.19 -18.59
N VAL A 18 -10.81 7.20 -18.29
CA VAL A 18 -10.01 7.28 -17.07
C VAL A 18 -10.44 8.50 -16.30
N THR A 19 -10.80 8.30 -15.03
CA THR A 19 -11.19 9.36 -14.11
C THR A 19 -10.26 9.36 -12.91
N LEU A 20 -9.86 10.54 -12.46
CA LEU A 20 -9.14 10.72 -11.22
C LEU A 20 -10.10 11.34 -10.21
N LEU A 21 -10.31 10.66 -9.09
CA LEU A 21 -11.00 11.25 -7.95
C LEU A 21 -10.09 12.28 -7.29
N GLU A 22 -10.72 13.23 -6.60
CA GLU A 22 -10.00 14.20 -5.80
C GLU A 22 -9.30 13.53 -4.61
N ASN A 23 -8.41 14.27 -3.93
CA ASN A 23 -7.62 13.73 -2.84
C ASN A 23 -8.51 13.11 -1.75
N LEU A 24 -8.45 11.79 -1.60
CA LEU A 24 -9.29 11.05 -0.65
C LEU A 24 -9.10 11.50 0.80
N ARG A 25 -7.93 12.05 1.16
CA ARG A 25 -7.66 12.58 2.50
C ARG A 25 -8.31 13.94 2.78
N PHE A 26 -9.01 14.54 1.81
CA PHE A 26 -9.95 15.63 2.10
C PHE A 26 -11.18 15.15 2.87
N HIS A 27 -11.47 13.84 2.81
CA HIS A 27 -12.42 13.17 3.69
C HIS A 27 -11.68 12.64 4.91
N LYS A 28 -12.05 13.11 6.11
CA LYS A 28 -11.43 12.65 7.37
C LYS A 28 -11.68 11.15 7.61
N GLU A 29 -12.76 10.65 7.02
CA GLU A 29 -13.21 9.27 7.01
C GLU A 29 -12.21 8.31 6.35
N GLU A 30 -11.33 8.80 5.46
CA GLU A 30 -10.31 7.99 4.78
C GLU A 30 -9.32 7.38 5.77
N GLU A 31 -8.69 8.21 6.63
CA GLU A 31 -7.71 7.75 7.60
C GLU A 31 -8.35 6.95 8.74
N GLY A 32 -9.65 7.16 8.98
CA GLY A 32 -10.44 6.43 9.98
C GLY A 32 -10.94 5.06 9.53
N ASN A 33 -10.68 4.65 8.28
CA ASN A 33 -11.23 3.42 7.69
C ASN A 33 -12.77 3.33 7.85
N ASP A 34 -13.45 4.45 7.62
CA ASP A 34 -14.87 4.54 7.88
C ASP A 34 -15.68 3.59 6.97
N PRO A 35 -16.58 2.75 7.52
CA PRO A 35 -17.36 1.80 6.73
C PRO A 35 -18.30 2.47 5.73
N VAL A 36 -18.88 3.63 6.05
CA VAL A 36 -19.81 4.34 5.17
C VAL A 36 -19.05 4.94 3.98
N PHE A 37 -17.89 5.51 4.23
CA PHE A 37 -17.02 6.02 3.17
C PHE A 37 -16.45 4.89 2.30
N SER A 38 -16.07 3.77 2.91
CA SER A 38 -15.62 2.55 2.20
C SER A 38 -16.70 2.00 1.26
N ALA A 39 -17.93 1.89 1.73
CA ALA A 39 -19.08 1.48 0.91
C ALA A 39 -19.38 2.50 -0.20
N SER A 40 -19.24 3.80 0.09
CA SER A 40 -19.40 4.86 -0.91
C SER A 40 -18.35 4.77 -2.01
N LEU A 41 -17.09 4.49 -1.69
CA LEU A 41 -16.04 4.25 -2.70
C LEU A 41 -16.30 2.99 -3.51
N ALA A 42 -16.68 1.90 -2.85
CA ALA A 42 -17.00 0.64 -3.51
C ALA A 42 -18.17 0.77 -4.49
N SER A 43 -19.16 1.62 -4.20
CA SER A 43 -20.31 1.83 -5.09
C SER A 43 -19.96 2.44 -6.45
N LEU A 44 -18.72 2.93 -6.63
CA LEU A 44 -18.24 3.49 -7.90
C LEU A 44 -17.64 2.45 -8.86
N ALA A 45 -17.45 1.20 -8.41
CA ALA A 45 -16.70 0.21 -9.18
C ALA A 45 -17.27 -1.21 -9.02
N ASP A 46 -17.04 -2.05 -10.01
CA ASP A 46 -17.36 -3.48 -9.95
C ASP A 46 -16.24 -4.31 -9.29
N CYS A 47 -15.00 -3.83 -9.38
CA CYS A 47 -13.80 -4.49 -8.90
C CYS A 47 -12.78 -3.50 -8.33
N TYR A 48 -11.91 -3.98 -7.44
CA TYR A 48 -10.86 -3.19 -6.81
C TYR A 48 -9.46 -3.65 -7.20
N VAL A 49 -8.57 -2.70 -7.47
CA VAL A 49 -7.14 -2.97 -7.68
C VAL A 49 -6.34 -2.03 -6.78
N ASN A 50 -5.56 -2.60 -5.85
CA ASN A 50 -4.60 -1.82 -5.07
C ASN A 50 -3.23 -1.86 -5.75
N ASP A 51 -2.79 -0.74 -6.30
CA ASP A 51 -1.44 -0.62 -6.88
C ASP A 51 -0.52 0.33 -6.08
N ALA A 52 -0.87 0.59 -4.81
CA ALA A 52 -0.21 1.56 -3.94
C ALA A 52 0.45 0.88 -2.72
N PHE A 53 1.57 0.18 -2.93
CA PHE A 53 2.31 -0.49 -1.85
C PHE A 53 2.65 0.42 -0.67
N GLY A 54 3.05 1.67 -0.95
CA GLY A 54 3.41 2.65 0.07
C GLY A 54 2.27 3.02 1.03
N SER A 55 1.00 2.88 0.63
CA SER A 55 -0.16 3.13 1.51
C SER A 55 -0.76 1.84 2.09
N ALA A 56 -0.43 0.67 1.53
CA ALA A 56 -1.00 -0.62 1.93
C ALA A 56 -0.72 -1.02 3.39
N HIS A 57 0.29 -0.43 4.04
CA HIS A 57 0.59 -0.66 5.46
C HIS A 57 -0.38 0.04 6.43
N ARG A 58 -1.28 0.89 5.93
CA ARG A 58 -2.29 1.58 6.75
C ARG A 58 -3.68 1.06 6.42
N ALA A 59 -4.44 0.76 7.47
CA ALA A 59 -5.84 0.43 7.35
C ALA A 59 -6.64 1.70 7.11
N HIS A 60 -6.79 2.11 5.85
CA HIS A 60 -7.62 3.24 5.43
C HIS A 60 -8.83 2.73 4.62
N ALA A 61 -9.82 3.60 4.42
CA ALA A 61 -11.02 3.25 3.66
C ALA A 61 -10.68 2.83 2.22
N SER A 62 -9.81 3.58 1.54
CA SER A 62 -9.41 3.30 0.14
C SER A 62 -8.44 2.12 -0.04
N THR A 63 -7.78 1.65 1.03
CA THR A 63 -6.77 0.58 0.96
C THR A 63 -7.25 -0.74 1.56
N THR A 64 -8.11 -0.68 2.58
CA THR A 64 -8.55 -1.83 3.37
C THR A 64 -10.06 -1.93 3.43
N GLY A 65 -10.76 -0.87 3.81
CA GLY A 65 -12.21 -0.90 4.02
C GLY A 65 -12.99 -1.26 2.76
N ILE A 66 -12.64 -0.65 1.63
CA ILE A 66 -13.28 -0.86 0.32
C ILE A 66 -13.31 -2.33 -0.11
N VAL A 67 -12.29 -3.11 0.26
CA VAL A 67 -12.14 -4.54 -0.12
C VAL A 67 -13.30 -5.37 0.43
N SER A 68 -13.86 -5.00 1.58
CA SER A 68 -14.98 -5.73 2.20
C SER A 68 -16.32 -5.56 1.47
N HIS A 69 -16.41 -4.62 0.54
CA HIS A 69 -17.64 -4.27 -0.18
C HIS A 69 -17.64 -4.73 -1.65
N LEU A 70 -16.52 -5.25 -2.15
CA LEU A 70 -16.38 -5.70 -3.54
C LEU A 70 -16.04 -7.19 -3.57
N LYS A 71 -16.64 -7.90 -4.53
CA LYS A 71 -16.41 -9.36 -4.68
C LYS A 71 -15.01 -9.65 -5.21
N ASP A 72 -14.55 -8.83 -6.15
CA ASP A 72 -13.28 -9.00 -6.83
C ASP A 72 -12.30 -7.90 -6.43
N ALA A 73 -11.19 -8.32 -5.84
CA ALA A 73 -10.10 -7.45 -5.42
C ALA A 73 -8.75 -8.08 -5.81
N ALA A 74 -7.83 -7.26 -6.32
CA ALA A 74 -6.52 -7.71 -6.75
C ALA A 74 -5.41 -6.74 -6.32
N ALA A 75 -4.20 -7.28 -6.21
CA ALA A 75 -2.99 -6.46 -6.23
C ALA A 75 -2.70 -6.03 -7.67
N GLY A 76 -2.44 -4.74 -7.86
CA GLY A 76 -1.93 -4.21 -9.12
C GLY A 76 -0.50 -4.68 -9.40
N LEU A 77 0.04 -4.32 -10.56
CA LEU A 77 1.34 -4.81 -11.02
C LEU A 77 2.51 -4.32 -10.15
N LEU A 78 2.45 -3.08 -9.66
CA LEU A 78 3.44 -2.52 -8.73
C LEU A 78 3.33 -3.24 -7.40
N LEU A 79 2.13 -3.33 -6.82
CA LEU A 79 1.94 -3.99 -5.53
C LEU A 79 2.39 -5.46 -5.59
N ALA A 80 1.99 -6.19 -6.63
CA ALA A 80 2.38 -7.59 -6.82
C ALA A 80 3.89 -7.75 -6.99
N ARG A 81 4.56 -6.83 -7.69
CA ARG A 81 6.02 -6.84 -7.85
C ARG A 81 6.73 -6.59 -6.52
N GLU A 82 6.27 -5.62 -5.75
CA GLU A 82 6.84 -5.30 -4.43
C GLU A 82 6.68 -6.47 -3.46
N LEU A 83 5.48 -7.09 -3.40
CA LEU A 83 5.23 -8.28 -2.58
C LEU A 83 6.12 -9.46 -3.00
N LYS A 84 6.28 -9.69 -4.31
CA LYS A 84 7.16 -10.76 -4.82
C LYS A 84 8.62 -10.50 -4.44
N TYR A 85 9.10 -9.28 -4.62
CA TYR A 85 10.49 -8.93 -4.35
C TYR A 85 10.79 -9.04 -2.84
N LEU A 86 9.99 -8.36 -2.00
CA LEU A 86 10.18 -8.37 -0.55
C LEU A 86 9.97 -9.75 0.05
N GLY A 87 8.95 -10.49 -0.40
CA GLY A 87 8.73 -11.87 0.03
C GLY A 87 9.91 -12.77 -0.30
N SER A 88 10.42 -12.70 -1.54
CA SER A 88 11.59 -13.51 -1.93
C SER A 88 12.86 -13.22 -1.13
N LEU A 89 13.06 -11.96 -0.71
CA LEU A 89 14.17 -11.57 0.13
C LEU A 89 14.04 -12.06 1.58
N LEU A 90 12.82 -12.23 2.08
CA LEU A 90 12.54 -12.63 3.46
C LEU A 90 12.38 -14.15 3.64
N ASP A 91 11.92 -14.86 2.61
CA ASP A 91 11.62 -16.29 2.70
C ASP A 91 12.82 -17.16 2.28
N ASN A 92 13.49 -16.80 1.18
CA ASN A 92 14.63 -17.56 0.66
C ASN A 92 15.57 -16.65 -0.16
N PRO A 93 16.32 -15.75 0.51
CA PRO A 93 17.22 -14.83 -0.17
C PRO A 93 18.35 -15.59 -0.88
N ALA A 94 18.73 -15.12 -2.07
CA ALA A 94 19.95 -15.59 -2.72
C ALA A 94 21.17 -15.25 -1.85
N ARG A 95 22.08 -16.22 -1.70
CA ARG A 95 23.27 -16.07 -0.86
C ARG A 95 24.55 -15.86 -1.70
N PRO A 96 25.50 -15.04 -1.22
CA PRO A 96 25.49 -14.32 0.06
C PRO A 96 24.49 -13.14 0.09
N PHE A 97 23.70 -13.06 1.15
CA PHE A 97 22.72 -12.00 1.39
C PHE A 97 23.31 -10.91 2.29
N THR A 98 23.61 -9.76 1.69
CA THR A 98 24.15 -8.60 2.41
C THR A 98 23.08 -7.53 2.60
N ALA A 99 22.84 -7.12 3.84
CA ALA A 99 22.00 -5.97 4.16
C ALA A 99 22.84 -4.72 4.46
N ILE A 100 22.46 -3.58 3.87
CA ILE A 100 23.12 -2.29 4.08
C ILE A 100 22.14 -1.34 4.77
N LEU A 101 22.47 -0.88 5.96
CA LEU A 101 21.64 0.01 6.78
C LEU A 101 22.37 1.32 7.07
N GLY A 102 21.97 2.39 6.36
CA GLY A 102 22.42 3.77 6.62
C GLY A 102 21.39 4.57 7.44
N GLY A 103 21.67 5.79 7.90
CA GLY A 103 20.69 6.66 8.57
C GLY A 103 21.30 7.55 9.66
N SER A 104 20.46 8.27 10.41
CA SER A 104 20.91 9.18 11.49
C SER A 104 20.51 8.74 12.91
N LYS A 105 19.59 7.77 13.05
CA LYS A 105 19.10 7.29 14.34
C LYS A 105 18.91 5.78 14.32
N VAL A 106 19.63 5.07 15.19
CA VAL A 106 19.54 3.61 15.33
C VAL A 106 18.14 3.17 15.79
N SER A 107 17.49 3.96 16.67
CA SER A 107 16.18 3.63 17.22
C SER A 107 15.10 3.38 16.17
N GLY A 108 15.14 4.11 15.04
CA GLY A 108 14.18 3.94 13.94
C GLY A 108 14.39 2.68 13.10
N LYS A 109 15.43 1.88 13.37
CA LYS A 109 15.82 0.72 12.56
C LYS A 109 16.01 -0.57 13.36
N LEU A 110 15.84 -0.53 14.68
CA LEU A 110 16.05 -1.70 15.54
C LEU A 110 15.18 -2.89 15.15
N GLU A 111 13.92 -2.66 14.80
CA GLU A 111 13.02 -3.75 14.36
C GLU A 111 13.46 -4.34 13.02
N VAL A 112 13.86 -3.49 12.06
CA VAL A 112 14.39 -3.94 10.77
C VAL A 112 15.65 -4.78 10.96
N ILE A 113 16.58 -4.34 11.82
CA ILE A 113 17.79 -5.10 12.16
C ILE A 113 17.42 -6.45 12.76
N LYS A 114 16.54 -6.48 13.77
CA LYS A 114 16.12 -7.72 14.44
C LYS A 114 15.50 -8.73 13.47
N ASN A 115 14.71 -8.26 12.51
CA ASN A 115 14.06 -9.13 11.53
C ASN A 115 15.03 -9.65 10.46
N LEU A 116 16.05 -8.86 10.07
CA LEU A 116 17.02 -9.24 9.04
C LEU A 116 18.20 -10.05 9.57
N LEU A 117 18.59 -9.85 10.84
CA LEU A 117 19.74 -10.53 11.46
C LEU A 117 19.76 -12.06 11.29
N PRO A 118 18.63 -12.79 11.42
CA PRO A 118 18.61 -14.24 11.24
C PRO A 118 18.85 -14.70 9.79
N GLN A 119 18.71 -13.79 8.81
CA GLN A 119 18.68 -14.14 7.39
C GLN A 119 19.95 -13.73 6.64
N VAL A 120 20.56 -12.61 7.01
CA VAL A 120 21.70 -12.01 6.31
C VAL A 120 23.01 -12.75 6.62
N ASP A 121 23.85 -12.90 5.60
CA ASP A 121 25.24 -13.37 5.74
C ASP A 121 26.17 -12.23 6.16
N THR A 122 25.81 -10.99 5.84
CA THR A 122 26.60 -9.80 6.16
C THR A 122 25.70 -8.60 6.42
N LEU A 123 25.99 -7.84 7.48
CA LEU A 123 25.31 -6.60 7.82
C LEU A 123 26.31 -5.44 7.80
N LEU A 124 26.08 -4.48 6.91
CA LEU A 124 26.86 -3.25 6.82
C LEU A 124 26.07 -2.08 7.42
N ILE A 125 26.65 -1.38 8.38
CA ILE A 125 26.04 -0.22 9.04
C ILE A 125 26.87 1.03 8.74
N GLY A 126 26.20 2.11 8.34
CA GLY A 126 26.85 3.40 8.07
C GLY A 126 25.96 4.60 8.38
N GLY A 127 26.45 5.81 8.09
CA GLY A 127 25.80 7.07 8.47
C GLY A 127 26.02 7.41 9.94
N ALA A 128 25.29 8.38 10.50
CA ALA A 128 25.40 8.78 11.91
C ALA A 128 24.84 7.73 12.90
N MET A 129 24.67 6.49 12.45
CA MET A 129 24.26 5.32 13.24
C MET A 129 25.44 4.43 13.64
N SER A 130 26.64 4.64 13.06
CA SER A 130 27.88 3.92 13.38
C SER A 130 28.62 4.54 14.55
#